data_AF-A0A7X8LK91-F1
#
_entry.id   AF-A0A7X8LK91-F1
#
_cell.length_a   1.000
_cell.length_b   1.000
_cell.length_c   1.000
_cell.angle_alpha   90.00
_cell.angle_beta   90.00
_cell.angle_gamma   90.00
#
_symmetry.space_group_name_H-M   'P 1'
#
loop_
_entity.id
_entity.type
_entity.pdbx_description
1 polymer ?
#
loop_
_entity_poly.entity_id
_entity_poly.type
_entity_poly.pdbx_seq_one_letter_code
_entity_poly.pdbx_strand_id
1 'polypeptide(L)'
;MNFLFFLTVANGLATNWLEAREHLVDWWSHKGVVVGGFCWTGEEVLDPAPVPPIPVDVRQCYEDIEWRARYERATIARRGYGADLIPVTDSNIGPGSLALALGSEPGFAESTVWFEAPWRDVADVNSLPPLKFNPEAYWWQIHEAQLRRNIEPVLKALGGNGIYFMGDFMDSAEVEKAARIADRWR
;
A
#
# COMPACT_ATOMS: atom_id res chain seq x y z
N MET A 1 10.24 -29.40 0.78
CA MET A 1 10.93 -28.81 -0.39
C MET A 1 10.53 -27.34 -0.46
N ASN A 2 11.51 -26.44 -0.33
CA ASN A 2 11.47 -24.97 -0.52
C ASN A 2 10.70 -24.08 0.48
N PHE A 3 11.09 -24.10 1.76
CA PHE A 3 10.75 -23.03 2.73
C PHE A 3 11.85 -21.96 2.89
N LEU A 4 12.98 -22.08 2.18
CA LEU A 4 14.15 -21.21 2.38
C LEU A 4 14.16 -19.90 1.58
N PHE A 5 13.23 -19.67 0.64
CA PHE A 5 13.30 -18.50 -0.25
C PHE A 5 12.62 -17.23 0.27
N PHE A 6 11.77 -17.33 1.30
CA PHE A 6 10.95 -16.19 1.76
C PHE A 6 11.57 -15.40 2.93
N LEU A 7 12.35 -16.04 3.79
CA LEU A 7 13.01 -15.38 4.94
C LEU A 7 14.09 -14.36 4.52
N THR A 8 14.60 -14.46 3.29
CA THR A 8 15.66 -13.60 2.77
C THR A 8 15.13 -12.24 2.30
N VAL A 9 13.81 -12.04 2.14
CA VAL A 9 13.30 -10.85 1.45
C VAL A 9 13.41 -9.58 2.31
N ALA A 10 13.22 -9.60 3.63
CA ALA A 10 13.48 -8.40 4.46
C ALA A 10 14.98 -8.09 4.58
N ASN A 11 15.81 -9.12 4.82
CA ASN A 11 17.25 -8.99 4.98
C ASN A 11 18.01 -8.81 3.64
N GLY A 12 17.36 -9.05 2.52
CA GLY A 12 17.92 -8.96 1.17
C GLY A 12 17.35 -7.81 0.34
N LEU A 13 16.23 -7.19 0.71
CA LEU A 13 15.72 -6.00 0.03
C LEU A 13 16.49 -4.74 0.44
N ALA A 14 16.77 -4.56 1.73
CA ALA A 14 17.55 -3.44 2.24
C ALA A 14 18.67 -3.98 3.14
N THR A 15 19.92 -3.87 2.68
CA THR A 15 21.10 -4.43 3.36
C THR A 15 21.36 -3.78 4.73
N ASN A 16 20.79 -2.60 4.98
CA ASN A 16 20.89 -1.85 6.24
C ASN A 16 19.57 -1.76 7.02
N TRP A 17 18.60 -2.66 6.77
CA TRP A 17 17.27 -2.63 7.40
C TRP A 17 17.31 -2.45 8.93
N LEU A 18 18.19 -3.15 9.64
CA LEU A 18 18.24 -3.08 11.10
C LEU A 18 18.59 -1.68 11.62
N GLU A 19 19.51 -1.00 10.93
CA GLU A 19 19.92 0.38 11.24
C GLU A 19 18.79 1.36 10.88
N ALA A 20 18.21 1.24 9.68
CA ALA A 20 17.08 2.06 9.25
C ALA A 20 15.87 1.95 10.19
N ARG A 21 15.59 0.73 10.68
CA ARG A 21 14.53 0.48 11.67
C ARG A 21 14.81 1.21 12.98
N GLU A 22 16.04 1.19 13.48
CA GLU A 22 16.42 1.89 14.72
C GLU A 22 16.25 3.39 14.56
N HIS A 23 16.75 3.96 13.45
CA HIS A 23 16.56 5.38 13.14
C HIS A 23 15.08 5.78 13.03
N LEU A 24 14.24 4.96 12.39
CA LEU A 24 12.80 5.20 12.30
C LEU A 24 12.12 5.19 13.68
N VAL A 25 12.48 4.25 14.56
CA VAL A 25 11.92 4.16 15.92
C VAL A 25 12.36 5.33 16.79
N ASP A 26 13.64 5.70 16.72
CA ASP A 26 14.20 6.85 17.41
C ASP A 26 13.51 8.14 16.92
N TRP A 27 13.39 8.33 15.61
CA TRP A 27 12.75 9.50 15.01
C TRP A 27 11.27 9.61 15.41
N TRP A 28 10.53 8.50 15.41
CA TRP A 28 9.16 8.43 15.91
C TRP A 28 9.06 8.82 17.39
N SER A 29 10.11 8.58 18.16
CA SER A 29 10.25 8.99 19.57
C SER A 29 10.89 10.38 19.74
N HIS A 30 10.92 11.18 18.67
CA HIS A 30 11.47 12.54 18.63
C HIS A 30 12.98 12.60 18.94
N LYS A 31 13.72 11.53 18.63
CA LYS A 31 15.16 11.40 18.80
C LYS A 31 15.85 11.15 17.46
N GLY A 32 16.95 11.85 17.18
CA GLY A 32 17.71 11.64 15.95
C GLY A 32 17.00 12.11 14.68
N VAL A 33 17.40 11.58 13.54
CA VAL A 33 16.92 11.96 12.20
C VAL A 33 16.78 10.72 11.32
N VAL A 34 15.88 10.79 10.32
CA VAL A 34 15.71 9.79 9.27
C VAL A 34 16.03 10.45 7.94
N VAL A 35 16.88 9.81 7.15
CA VAL A 35 17.25 10.24 5.80
C VAL A 35 16.53 9.36 4.78
N GLY A 36 15.45 9.90 4.21
CA GLY A 36 14.63 9.25 3.18
C GLY A 36 14.64 9.99 1.85
N GLY A 37 13.88 9.46 0.88
CA GLY A 37 13.73 10.03 -0.46
C GLY A 37 12.83 9.20 -1.37
N PHE A 38 12.72 9.60 -2.64
CA PHE A 38 12.12 8.75 -3.65
C PHE A 38 13.09 7.61 -3.98
N CYS A 39 12.62 6.38 -3.85
CA CYS A 39 13.36 5.19 -4.24
C CYS A 39 13.72 5.23 -5.74
N TRP A 40 15.01 5.04 -6.03
CA TRP A 40 15.56 4.92 -7.38
C TRP A 40 15.51 3.47 -7.85
N THR A 41 15.70 3.26 -9.16
CA THR A 41 15.95 1.92 -9.70
C THR A 41 17.27 1.39 -9.12
N GLY A 42 17.24 0.21 -8.52
CA GLY A 42 18.41 -0.47 -7.96
C GLY A 42 19.30 -1.06 -9.06
N GLU A 43 20.57 -1.26 -8.74
CA GLU A 43 21.53 -1.92 -9.63
C GLU A 43 21.31 -3.44 -9.70
N GLU A 44 20.81 -4.02 -8.61
CA GLU A 44 20.51 -5.45 -8.50
C GLU A 44 19.00 -5.70 -8.38
N VAL A 45 18.53 -6.78 -9.01
CA VAL A 45 17.14 -7.24 -8.89
C VAL A 45 17.10 -8.28 -7.78
N LEU A 46 16.51 -7.89 -6.65
CA LEU A 46 16.52 -8.65 -5.40
C LEU A 46 15.55 -9.84 -5.43
N ASP A 47 14.51 -9.74 -6.27
CA ASP A 47 13.61 -10.84 -6.60
C ASP A 47 13.28 -10.83 -8.12
N PRO A 48 13.68 -11.86 -8.88
CA PRO A 48 13.48 -11.91 -10.34
C PRO A 48 12.03 -12.20 -10.75
N ALA A 49 11.05 -11.97 -9.86
CA ALA A 49 9.64 -12.07 -10.19
C ALA A 49 9.33 -11.41 -11.55
N PRO A 50 8.57 -12.09 -12.42
CA PRO A 50 8.28 -11.61 -13.75
C PRO A 50 7.48 -10.31 -13.67
N VAL A 51 7.89 -9.32 -14.47
CA VAL A 51 7.13 -8.09 -14.67
C VAL A 51 5.78 -8.49 -15.29
N PRO A 52 4.65 -7.94 -14.81
CA PRO A 52 3.36 -8.23 -15.42
C PRO A 52 3.33 -7.71 -16.88
N PRO A 53 2.44 -8.26 -17.74
CA PRO A 53 2.27 -7.76 -19.10
C PRO A 53 1.84 -6.28 -19.09
N ILE A 54 2.07 -5.59 -20.21
CA ILE A 54 1.55 -4.23 -20.41
C ILE A 54 0.03 -4.25 -20.19
N PRO A 55 -0.52 -3.35 -19.36
CA PRO A 55 -1.95 -3.31 -19.11
C PRO A 55 -2.69 -2.91 -20.40
N VAL A 56 -3.88 -3.47 -20.61
CA VAL A 56 -4.70 -3.21 -21.81
C VAL A 56 -5.22 -1.78 -21.84
N ASP A 57 -5.50 -1.23 -20.66
CA ASP A 57 -5.90 0.16 -20.44
C ASP A 57 -5.51 0.59 -19.01
N VAL A 58 -5.71 1.87 -18.73
CA VAL A 58 -5.42 2.45 -17.41
C VAL A 58 -6.31 1.85 -16.30
N ARG A 59 -7.52 1.39 -16.62
CA ARG A 59 -8.46 0.82 -15.64
C ARG A 59 -7.95 -0.50 -15.09
N GLN A 60 -7.30 -1.33 -15.92
CA GLN A 60 -6.67 -2.58 -15.48
C GLN A 60 -5.66 -2.35 -14.34
N CYS A 61 -4.92 -1.24 -14.34
CA CYS A 61 -3.95 -0.91 -13.28
C CYS A 61 -4.58 -0.80 -11.88
N TYR A 62 -5.89 -0.52 -11.82
CA TYR A 62 -6.63 -0.31 -10.59
C TYR A 62 -7.58 -1.45 -10.24
N GLU A 63 -8.18 -2.14 -11.22
CA GLU A 63 -9.16 -3.20 -10.96
C GLU A 63 -8.56 -4.62 -10.98
N ASP A 64 -7.50 -4.86 -11.75
CA ASP A 64 -6.87 -6.18 -11.82
C ASP A 64 -5.90 -6.38 -10.65
N ILE A 65 -6.45 -6.98 -9.59
CA ILE A 65 -5.76 -7.27 -8.32
C ILE A 65 -4.48 -8.08 -8.55
N GLU A 66 -4.50 -9.06 -9.44
CA GLU A 66 -3.36 -9.95 -9.69
C GLU A 66 -2.28 -9.26 -10.51
N TRP A 67 -2.68 -8.45 -11.50
CA TRP A 67 -1.76 -7.60 -12.23
C TRP A 67 -1.07 -6.62 -11.27
N ARG A 68 -1.82 -5.95 -10.41
CA ARG A 68 -1.28 -4.99 -9.43
C ARG A 68 -0.32 -5.65 -8.46
N ALA A 69 -0.65 -6.82 -7.92
CA ALA A 69 0.24 -7.53 -7.02
C ALA A 69 1.57 -7.93 -7.68
N ARG A 70 1.54 -8.38 -8.93
CA ARG A 70 2.75 -8.66 -9.71
C ARG A 70 3.55 -7.38 -9.98
N TYR A 71 2.87 -6.29 -10.31
CA TYR A 71 3.48 -4.99 -10.57
C TYR A 71 4.22 -4.47 -9.33
N GLU A 72 3.56 -4.46 -8.16
CA GLU A 72 4.14 -4.01 -6.90
C GLU A 72 5.35 -4.85 -6.51
N ARG A 73 5.23 -6.19 -6.57
CA ARG A 73 6.35 -7.09 -6.28
C ARG A 73 7.53 -6.84 -7.20
N ALA A 74 7.26 -6.72 -8.51
CA ALA A 74 8.30 -6.45 -9.50
C ALA A 74 8.97 -5.09 -9.29
N THR A 75 8.21 -4.08 -8.88
CA THR A 75 8.69 -2.72 -8.58
C THR A 75 9.56 -2.71 -7.33
N ILE A 76 9.08 -3.29 -6.22
CA ILE A 76 9.83 -3.38 -4.96
C ILE A 76 11.15 -4.11 -5.16
N ALA A 77 11.14 -5.21 -5.91
CA ALA A 77 12.33 -6.02 -6.17
C ALA A 77 13.41 -5.32 -7.01
N ARG A 78 13.06 -4.25 -7.71
CA ARG A 78 13.93 -3.50 -8.64
C ARG A 78 14.29 -2.12 -8.11
N ARG A 79 13.87 -1.77 -6.89
CA ARG A 79 14.21 -0.50 -6.25
C ARG A 79 15.49 -0.64 -5.43
N GLY A 80 16.26 0.45 -5.38
CA GLY A 80 17.39 0.58 -4.47
C GLY A 80 16.94 1.10 -3.11
N TYR A 81 17.42 0.46 -2.05
CA TYR A 81 17.13 0.82 -0.65
C TYR A 81 18.44 1.15 0.06
N GLY A 82 18.78 2.44 0.09
CA GLY A 82 19.90 2.98 0.87
C GLY A 82 19.42 4.08 1.82
N ALA A 83 20.29 4.54 2.73
CA ALA A 83 19.90 5.39 3.85
C ALA A 83 18.74 4.75 4.64
N ASP A 84 17.74 5.50 5.10
CA ASP A 84 16.65 4.93 5.91
C ASP A 84 15.42 4.53 5.06
N LEU A 85 15.65 4.21 3.78
CA LEU A 85 14.60 3.74 2.87
C LEU A 85 14.21 2.30 3.15
N ILE A 86 12.91 2.05 3.10
CA ILE A 86 12.32 0.75 3.38
C ILE A 86 11.42 0.32 2.22
N PRO A 87 11.29 -0.98 1.93
CA PRO A 87 10.35 -1.47 0.93
C PRO A 87 8.92 -1.19 1.39
N VAL A 88 8.20 -0.39 0.60
CA VAL A 88 6.79 -0.07 0.80
C VAL A 88 6.00 -0.61 -0.39
N THR A 89 4.94 -1.37 -0.10
CA THR A 89 3.96 -1.76 -1.12
C THR A 89 2.92 -0.66 -1.28
N ASP A 90 2.61 -0.34 -2.54
CA ASP A 90 1.59 0.65 -2.85
C ASP A 90 0.26 -0.04 -3.21
N SER A 91 -0.82 0.32 -2.51
CA SER A 91 -2.19 -0.12 -2.79
C SER A 91 -3.09 1.03 -3.26
N ASN A 92 -2.47 2.13 -3.72
CA ASN A 92 -3.11 3.35 -4.19
C ASN A 92 -4.17 3.05 -5.27
N ILE A 93 -5.39 3.52 -5.01
CA ILE A 93 -6.56 3.51 -5.91
C ILE A 93 -6.93 4.92 -6.38
N GLY A 94 -5.95 5.82 -6.37
CA GLY A 94 -6.07 7.24 -6.66
C GLY A 94 -5.99 8.12 -5.39
N PRO A 95 -5.61 9.40 -5.54
CA PRO A 95 -5.42 10.32 -4.42
C PRO A 95 -6.72 10.72 -3.68
N GLY A 96 -7.88 10.39 -4.27
CA GLY A 96 -9.20 10.58 -3.68
C GLY A 96 -9.88 9.26 -3.32
N SER A 97 -9.13 8.27 -2.84
CA SER A 97 -9.62 6.93 -2.44
C SER A 97 -10.87 6.99 -1.53
N LEU A 98 -10.96 7.99 -0.65
CA LEU A 98 -12.14 8.24 0.16
C LEU A 98 -13.39 8.49 -0.69
N ALA A 99 -13.30 9.27 -1.78
CA ALA A 99 -14.44 9.53 -2.65
C ALA A 99 -14.98 8.23 -3.26
N LEU A 100 -14.12 7.27 -3.58
CA LEU A 100 -14.52 5.94 -4.07
C LEU A 100 -15.22 5.11 -3.00
N ALA A 101 -14.71 5.14 -1.76
CA ALA A 101 -15.38 4.51 -0.62
C ALA A 101 -16.77 5.13 -0.34
N LEU A 102 -16.95 6.40 -0.71
CA LEU A 102 -18.21 7.14 -0.61
C LEU A 102 -19.11 6.99 -1.85
N GLY A 103 -18.72 6.17 -2.82
CA GLY A 103 -19.54 5.83 -3.99
C GLY A 103 -19.31 6.71 -5.23
N SER A 104 -18.26 7.53 -5.28
CA SER A 104 -17.82 8.16 -6.53
C SER A 104 -17.39 7.08 -7.53
N GLU A 105 -17.77 7.26 -8.80
CA GLU A 105 -17.16 6.50 -9.89
C GLU A 105 -15.87 7.24 -10.34
N PRO A 106 -14.72 6.55 -10.50
CA PRO A 106 -13.48 7.17 -10.93
C PRO A 106 -13.44 7.40 -12.44
N GLY A 107 -12.90 8.55 -12.83
CA GLY A 107 -12.39 8.79 -14.18
C GLY A 107 -10.89 8.51 -14.22
N PHE A 108 -10.48 7.36 -14.75
CA PHE A 108 -9.06 7.02 -14.85
C PHE A 108 -8.37 7.76 -16.00
N ALA A 109 -7.24 8.39 -15.69
CA ALA A 109 -6.31 8.97 -16.65
C ALA A 109 -4.89 8.47 -16.36
N GLU A 110 -3.99 8.57 -17.33
CA GLU A 110 -2.61 8.06 -17.18
C GLU A 110 -1.84 8.73 -16.02
N SER A 111 -2.13 10.01 -15.74
CA SER A 111 -1.42 10.79 -14.72
C SER A 111 -2.16 10.94 -13.40
N THR A 112 -3.45 10.62 -13.34
CA THR A 112 -4.28 10.84 -12.14
C THR A 112 -5.61 10.08 -12.21
N VAL A 113 -6.33 10.07 -11.10
CA VAL A 113 -7.71 9.61 -11.02
C VAL A 113 -8.61 10.80 -10.70
N TRP A 114 -9.65 10.99 -11.51
CA TRP A 114 -10.66 12.02 -11.32
C TRP A 114 -11.84 11.45 -10.53
N PHE A 115 -12.45 12.28 -9.69
CA PHE A 115 -13.56 11.90 -8.84
C PHE A 115 -14.70 12.90 -9.03
N GLU A 116 -15.91 12.39 -9.19
CA GLU A 116 -17.12 13.20 -9.24
C GLU A 116 -17.90 12.99 -7.93
N ALA A 117 -18.18 14.08 -7.22
CA ALA A 117 -18.89 13.98 -5.95
C ALA A 117 -20.30 13.40 -6.18
N PRO A 118 -20.67 12.26 -5.57
CA PRO A 118 -21.97 11.65 -5.82
C PRO A 118 -23.13 12.47 -5.23
N TRP A 119 -22.83 13.50 -4.42
CA TRP A 119 -23.80 14.46 -3.87
C TRP A 119 -23.62 15.88 -4.45
N ARG A 120 -23.02 16.03 -5.62
CA ARG A 120 -22.77 17.36 -6.24
C ARG A 120 -24.04 18.20 -6.40
N ASP A 121 -25.19 17.55 -6.57
CA ASP A 121 -26.49 18.20 -6.76
C ASP A 121 -27.31 18.37 -5.45
N VAL A 122 -26.72 18.05 -4.30
CA VAL A 122 -27.40 18.18 -3.00
C VAL A 122 -27.32 19.62 -2.52
N ALA A 123 -28.48 20.24 -2.27
CA ALA A 123 -28.58 21.64 -1.87
C ALA A 123 -28.01 21.93 -0.47
N ASP A 124 -28.11 20.98 0.47
CA ASP A 124 -27.53 21.06 1.80
C ASP A 124 -26.87 19.72 2.16
N VAL A 125 -25.53 19.71 2.22
CA VAL A 125 -24.76 18.51 2.57
C VAL A 125 -25.10 18.02 3.99
N ASN A 126 -25.55 18.89 4.90
CA ASN A 126 -25.95 18.50 6.25
C ASN A 126 -27.29 17.76 6.29
N SER A 127 -28.08 17.80 5.21
CA SER A 127 -29.31 17.01 5.11
C SER A 127 -29.05 15.55 4.70
N LEU A 128 -27.80 15.20 4.36
CA LEU A 128 -27.43 13.83 4.03
C LEU A 128 -27.54 12.92 5.27
N PRO A 129 -27.87 11.63 5.07
CA PRO A 129 -27.82 10.68 6.17
C PRO A 129 -26.41 10.63 6.78
N PRO A 130 -26.28 10.29 8.07
CA PRO A 130 -24.99 10.11 8.71
C PRO A 130 -24.10 9.18 7.91
N LEU A 131 -22.81 9.51 7.82
CA LEU A 131 -21.86 8.68 7.10
C LEU A 131 -21.83 7.28 7.71
N LYS A 132 -22.03 6.26 6.88
CA LYS A 132 -21.96 4.85 7.27
C LYS A 132 -21.03 4.13 6.33
N PHE A 133 -20.07 3.41 6.91
CA PHE A 133 -19.20 2.52 6.18
C PHE A 133 -20.02 1.41 5.49
N ASN A 134 -19.78 1.20 4.20
CA ASN A 134 -20.41 0.17 3.40
C ASN A 134 -19.36 -0.82 2.87
N PRO A 135 -19.21 -2.01 3.48
CA PRO A 135 -18.25 -3.01 3.02
C PRO A 135 -18.63 -3.62 1.65
N GLU A 136 -19.86 -3.42 1.19
CA GLU A 136 -20.33 -3.90 -0.11
C GLU A 136 -20.11 -2.88 -1.23
N ALA A 137 -19.49 -1.72 -0.94
CA ALA A 137 -19.14 -0.75 -1.98
C ALA A 137 -18.08 -1.35 -2.92
N TYR A 138 -18.33 -1.29 -4.23
CA TYR A 138 -17.48 -1.93 -5.25
C TYR A 138 -16.00 -1.54 -5.11
N TRP A 139 -15.72 -0.24 -5.06
CA TRP A 139 -14.33 0.25 -4.95
C TRP A 139 -13.69 -0.06 -3.59
N TRP A 140 -14.49 -0.20 -2.53
CA TRP A 140 -13.98 -0.71 -1.25
C TRP A 140 -13.56 -2.18 -1.38
N GLN A 141 -14.38 -3.03 -2.00
CA GLN A 141 -14.06 -4.45 -2.18
C GLN A 141 -12.79 -4.65 -3.02
N ILE A 142 -12.59 -3.83 -4.06
CA ILE A 142 -11.37 -3.82 -4.86
C ILE A 142 -10.16 -3.44 -3.99
N HIS A 143 -10.25 -2.34 -3.23
CA HIS A 143 -9.17 -1.87 -2.37
C HIS A 143 -8.82 -2.90 -1.29
N GLU A 144 -9.82 -3.45 -0.60
CA GLU A 144 -9.64 -4.49 0.41
C GLU A 144 -8.98 -5.74 -0.19
N ALA A 145 -9.40 -6.17 -1.37
CA ALA A 145 -8.81 -7.32 -2.05
C ALA A 145 -7.34 -7.06 -2.45
N GLN A 146 -7.00 -5.86 -2.93
CA GLN A 146 -5.62 -5.47 -3.22
C GLN A 146 -4.75 -5.48 -1.96
N LEU A 147 -5.23 -4.88 -0.87
CA LEU A 147 -4.55 -4.90 0.43
C LEU A 147 -4.25 -6.33 0.87
N ARG A 148 -5.27 -7.22 0.85
CA ARG A 148 -5.10 -8.62 1.21
C ARG A 148 -4.10 -9.32 0.29
N ARG A 149 -4.20 -9.11 -1.02
CA ARG A 149 -3.33 -9.79 -1.98
C ARG A 149 -1.87 -9.34 -1.88
N ASN A 150 -1.62 -8.06 -1.66
CA ASN A 150 -0.28 -7.49 -1.60
C ASN A 150 0.38 -7.72 -0.24
N ILE A 151 -0.37 -7.51 0.85
CA ILE A 151 0.19 -7.41 2.19
C ILE A 151 0.24 -8.78 2.87
N GLU A 152 -0.78 -9.63 2.68
CA GLU A 152 -0.86 -10.91 3.39
C GLU A 152 0.30 -11.86 3.07
N PRO A 153 0.75 -12.03 1.82
CA PRO A 153 1.93 -12.86 1.53
C PRO A 153 3.22 -12.29 2.14
N VAL A 154 3.36 -10.97 2.18
CA VAL A 154 4.55 -10.29 2.74
C VAL A 154 4.56 -10.47 4.26
N LEU A 155 3.43 -10.27 4.94
CA LEU A 155 3.28 -10.54 6.37
C LEU A 155 3.51 -12.03 6.71
N LYS A 156 3.05 -12.98 5.88
CA LYS A 156 3.33 -14.42 6.05
C LYS A 156 4.81 -14.76 5.88
N ALA A 157 5.51 -14.08 4.97
CA ALA A 157 6.91 -14.35 4.66
C ALA A 157 7.88 -13.74 5.68
N LEU A 158 7.59 -12.52 6.13
CA LEU A 158 8.52 -11.69 6.92
C LEU A 158 8.09 -11.53 8.39
N GLY A 159 6.84 -11.84 8.71
CA GLY A 159 6.19 -11.31 9.90
C GLY A 159 6.04 -9.78 9.81
N GLY A 160 5.67 -9.14 10.92
CA GLY A 160 5.64 -7.68 11.07
C GLY A 160 7.03 -7.03 11.16
N ASN A 161 8.10 -7.78 10.85
CA ASN A 161 9.49 -7.34 10.93
C ASN A 161 9.95 -6.78 9.57
N GLY A 162 9.82 -5.47 9.34
CA GLY A 162 10.25 -4.90 8.04
C GLY A 162 9.23 -4.03 7.34
N ILE A 163 7.95 -4.25 7.64
CA ILE A 163 6.88 -3.78 6.78
C ILE A 163 6.28 -2.52 7.39
N TYR A 164 6.44 -1.41 6.68
CA TYR A 164 5.68 -0.20 6.92
C TYR A 164 4.43 -0.20 6.03
N PHE A 165 3.28 -0.33 6.66
CA PHE A 165 1.99 -0.15 6.01
C PHE A 165 1.55 1.30 6.18
N MET A 166 1.61 2.06 5.09
CA MET A 166 1.00 3.39 5.02
C MET A 166 -0.46 3.20 4.60
N GLY A 167 -1.39 3.47 5.51
CA GLY A 167 -2.81 3.51 5.24
C GLY A 167 -3.39 4.87 5.60
N ASP A 168 -4.28 5.39 4.76
CA ASP A 168 -5.09 6.54 5.11
C ASP A 168 -6.23 6.08 6.03
N PHE A 169 -6.20 6.53 7.28
CA PHE A 169 -7.23 6.23 8.27
C PHE A 169 -8.06 7.48 8.53
N MET A 170 -9.37 7.32 8.57
CA MET A 170 -10.31 8.44 8.75
C MET A 170 -10.44 8.84 10.21
N ASP A 171 -10.24 7.89 11.13
CA ASP A 171 -10.30 8.13 12.57
C ASP A 171 -9.42 7.17 13.40
N SER A 172 -9.31 7.45 14.69
CA SER A 172 -8.51 6.66 15.65
C SER A 172 -9.03 5.23 15.86
N ALA A 173 -10.33 4.97 15.65
CA ALA A 173 -10.90 3.63 15.80
C ALA A 173 -10.52 2.73 14.62
N GLU A 174 -10.42 3.27 13.41
CA GLU A 174 -9.86 2.58 12.25
C GLU A 174 -8.38 2.25 12.45
N VAL A 175 -7.60 3.20 12.98
CA VAL A 175 -6.19 2.97 13.36
C VAL A 175 -6.09 1.82 14.37
N GLU A 176 -6.93 1.78 15.40
CA GLU A 176 -6.92 0.69 16.39
C GLU A 176 -7.30 -0.67 15.78
N LYS A 177 -8.26 -0.72 14.86
CA LYS A 177 -8.62 -1.96 14.14
C LYS A 177 -7.45 -2.44 13.28
N ALA A 178 -6.83 -1.53 12.54
CA ALA A 178 -5.64 -1.82 11.74
C ALA A 178 -4.47 -2.32 12.62
N ALA A 179 -4.25 -1.68 13.78
CA ALA A 179 -3.24 -2.08 14.74
C ALA A 179 -3.50 -3.50 15.28
N ARG A 180 -4.74 -3.84 15.67
CA ARG A 180 -5.11 -5.21 16.12
C ARG A 180 -4.93 -6.26 15.03
N ILE A 181 -5.19 -5.90 13.77
CA ILE A 181 -4.94 -6.78 12.62
C ILE A 181 -3.44 -7.01 12.45
N ALA A 182 -2.63 -5.96 12.60
CA ALA A 182 -1.18 -5.99 12.52
C ALA A 182 -0.54 -6.77 13.68
N ASP A 183 -1.11 -6.72 14.89
CA ASP A 183 -0.64 -7.47 16.07
C ASP A 183 -0.63 -8.98 15.85
N ARG A 184 -1.47 -9.51 14.95
CA ARG A 184 -1.43 -10.94 14.56
C ARG A 184 -0.13 -11.35 13.89
N TRP A 185 0.69 -10.38 13.49
CA TRP A 185 1.93 -10.57 12.75
C TRP A 185 3.15 -10.03 13.49
N ARG A 186 2.99 -9.42 14.67
CA ARG A 186 4.10 -9.07 15.57
C ARG A 186 4.60 -10.31 16.31
#